data_AF-A0A0F2SCX1-F1
#
_entry.id   AF-A0A0F2SCX1-F1
#
_cell.length_a   1.000
_cell.length_b   1.000
_cell.length_c   1.000
_cell.angle_alpha   90.00
_cell.angle_beta   90.00
_cell.angle_gamma   90.00
#
_symmetry.space_group_name_H-M   'P 1'
#
loop_
_entity.id
_entity.type
_entity.pdbx_description
1 polymer ?
#
loop_
_entity_poly.entity_id
_entity_poly.type
_entity_poly.pdbx_seq_one_letter_code
_entity_poly.pdbx_strand_id
1 'polypeptide(L)'
;MNEEDWLMRKLAASILALALLVLSAVPAFGAVDQGKLKEIKALTQEMNSIKTQIIDKEVEAGILDQTKAEKIKNAMQERQQRIEQDIDKGEFHGFGHKKGCGRKTSNAQKTE
;
A
#
# COMPACT_ATOMS: atom_id res chain seq x y z
N MET A 1 32.83 -38.37 -6.80
CA MET A 1 31.61 -37.55 -6.81
C MET A 1 31.20 -37.42 -5.36
N ASN A 2 31.30 -36.21 -4.82
CA ASN A 2 31.31 -36.00 -3.36
C ASN A 2 29.87 -35.85 -2.87
N GLU A 3 29.57 -36.33 -1.65
CA GLU A 3 28.21 -36.29 -1.08
C GLU A 3 27.67 -34.85 -0.97
N GLU A 4 28.56 -33.87 -0.79
CA GLU A 4 28.23 -32.45 -0.77
C GLU A 4 27.69 -31.96 -2.12
N ASP A 5 28.23 -32.44 -3.24
CA ASP A 5 27.75 -32.11 -4.59
C ASP A 5 26.34 -32.64 -4.84
N TRP A 6 26.03 -33.80 -4.24
CA TRP A 6 24.71 -34.44 -4.37
C TRP A 6 23.64 -33.67 -3.58
N LEU A 7 23.96 -33.25 -2.35
CA LEU A 7 23.08 -32.43 -1.52
C LEU A 7 22.82 -31.05 -2.14
N MET A 8 23.86 -30.40 -2.67
CA MET A 8 23.74 -29.08 -3.29
C MET A 8 22.89 -29.10 -4.58
N ARG A 9 23.01 -30.16 -5.40
CA ARG A 9 22.17 -30.34 -6.60
C ARG A 9 20.70 -30.60 -6.25
N LYS A 10 20.43 -31.37 -5.19
CA LYS A 10 19.07 -31.63 -4.72
C LYS A 10 18.41 -30.38 -4.16
N LEU A 11 19.16 -29.56 -3.41
CA LEU A 11 18.72 -28.25 -2.95
C LEU A 11 18.43 -27.31 -4.13
N ALA A 12 19.34 -27.19 -5.09
CA ALA A 12 19.15 -26.36 -6.28
C ALA A 12 17.92 -26.79 -7.10
N ALA A 13 17.72 -28.10 -7.29
CA ALA A 13 16.54 -28.62 -7.98
C ALA A 13 15.23 -28.34 -7.22
N SER A 14 15.26 -28.44 -5.89
CA SER A 14 14.08 -28.13 -5.07
C SER A 14 13.71 -26.65 -5.10
N ILE A 15 14.71 -25.76 -5.09
CA ILE A 15 14.52 -24.31 -5.20
C ILE A 15 13.98 -23.95 -6.59
N LEU A 16 14.51 -24.58 -7.64
CA LEU A 16 14.03 -24.38 -9.01
C LEU A 16 12.57 -24.82 -9.17
N ALA A 17 12.20 -25.97 -8.61
CA ALA A 17 10.83 -26.47 -8.65
C ALA A 17 9.84 -25.55 -7.90
N LEU A 18 10.27 -25.02 -6.73
CA LEU A 18 9.52 -24.01 -5.99
C LEU A 18 9.34 -22.72 -6.81
N ALA A 19 10.40 -22.24 -7.48
CA ALA A 19 10.32 -21.05 -8.33
C ALA A 19 9.35 -21.25 -9.51
N LEU A 20 9.35 -22.44 -10.13
CA LEU A 20 8.44 -22.76 -11.22
C LEU A 20 6.97 -22.87 -10.77
N LEU A 21 6.73 -23.35 -9.55
CA LEU A 21 5.38 -23.41 -8.96
C LEU A 21 4.77 -22.02 -8.69
N VAL A 22 5.61 -21.04 -8.34
CA VAL A 22 5.15 -19.66 -8.10
C VAL A 22 4.76 -18.95 -9.40
N LEU A 23 5.33 -19.35 -10.55
CA LEU A 23 5.04 -18.75 -11.86
C LEU A 23 3.71 -19.21 -12.49
N SER A 24 3.14 -20.33 -12.05
CA SER A 24 1.86 -20.83 -12.60
C SER A 24 0.62 -20.22 -11.93
N ALA A 25 0.77 -19.47 -10.84
CA ALA A 25 -0.34 -18.83 -10.15
C ALA A 25 -0.67 -17.47 -10.81
N VAL A 26 -1.23 -17.50 -12.02
CA VAL A 26 -1.86 -16.31 -12.61
C VAL A 26 -3.23 -16.15 -11.93
N PRO A 27 -3.46 -15.10 -11.14
CA PRO A 27 -4.76 -14.90 -10.50
C PRO A 27 -5.82 -14.68 -11.58
N ALA A 28 -6.90 -15.45 -11.52
CA ALA A 28 -8.07 -15.24 -12.35
C ALA A 28 -8.70 -13.88 -11.97
N PHE A 29 -8.59 -12.89 -12.86
CA PHE A 29 -9.29 -11.62 -12.72
C PHE A 29 -10.80 -11.86 -12.82
N GLY A 30 -11.49 -11.98 -11.68
CA GLY A 30 -12.93 -12.25 -11.70
C GLY A 30 -13.68 -11.99 -10.39
N ALA A 31 -13.03 -12.09 -9.23
CA ALA A 31 -13.63 -11.74 -7.94
C ALA A 31 -12.60 -11.10 -7.02
N VAL A 32 -13.02 -10.07 -6.28
CA VAL A 32 -12.15 -9.44 -5.26
C VAL A 32 -11.97 -10.44 -4.11
N ASP A 33 -10.73 -10.89 -3.92
CA ASP A 33 -10.37 -11.82 -2.86
C ASP A 33 -10.40 -11.11 -1.49
N GLN A 34 -11.38 -11.49 -0.67
CA GLN A 34 -11.59 -10.94 0.67
C GLN A 34 -10.44 -11.25 1.65
N GLY A 35 -9.74 -12.38 1.46
CA GLY A 35 -8.55 -12.71 2.22
C GLY A 35 -7.41 -11.74 1.89
N LYS A 36 -7.20 -11.45 0.61
CA LYS A 36 -6.21 -10.46 0.16
C LYS A 36 -6.56 -9.04 0.55
N LEU A 37 -7.84 -8.66 0.60
CA LEU A 37 -8.24 -7.36 1.14
C LEU A 37 -7.85 -7.18 2.62
N LYS A 38 -7.98 -8.23 3.44
CA LYS A 38 -7.54 -8.17 4.84
C LYS A 38 -6.03 -7.99 4.96
N GLU A 39 -5.25 -8.69 4.14
CA GLU A 39 -3.79 -8.52 4.06
C GLU A 39 -3.43 -7.08 3.66
N ILE A 40 -4.10 -6.53 2.64
CA ILE A 40 -3.91 -5.14 2.21
C ILE A 40 -4.27 -4.16 3.33
N LYS A 41 -5.38 -4.39 4.05
CA LYS A 41 -5.79 -3.56 5.19
C LYS A 41 -4.69 -3.52 6.26
N ALA A 42 -4.18 -4.67 6.68
CA ALA A 42 -3.10 -4.76 7.66
C ALA A 42 -1.84 -4.00 7.19
N LEU A 43 -1.42 -4.20 5.94
CA LEU A 43 -0.26 -3.49 5.37
C LEU A 43 -0.46 -1.97 5.34
N THR A 44 -1.67 -1.48 5.02
CA THR A 44 -1.93 -0.04 5.05
C THR A 44 -1.88 0.55 6.47
N GLN A 45 -2.32 -0.21 7.47
CA GLN A 45 -2.24 0.20 8.88
C GLN A 45 -0.78 0.26 9.37
N GLU A 46 0.03 -0.74 9.03
CA GLU A 46 1.47 -0.74 9.31
C GLU A 46 2.16 0.46 8.65
N MET A 47 1.87 0.72 7.37
CA MET A 47 2.40 1.88 6.67
C MET A 47 2.00 3.20 7.35
N ASN A 48 0.76 3.32 7.83
CA ASN A 48 0.32 4.53 8.54
C ASN A 48 1.09 4.72 9.86
N SER A 49 1.30 3.64 10.62
CA SER A 49 2.11 3.65 11.84
C SER A 49 3.55 4.09 11.56
N ILE A 50 4.19 3.53 10.53
CA ILE A 50 5.55 3.92 10.11
C ILE A 50 5.61 5.41 9.77
N LYS A 51 4.64 5.93 8.99
CA LYS A 51 4.59 7.36 8.64
C LYS A 51 4.43 8.26 9.87
N THR A 52 3.63 7.87 10.85
CA THR A 52 3.51 8.61 12.11
C THR A 52 4.84 8.67 12.85
N GLN A 53 5.57 7.55 12.94
CA GLN A 53 6.89 7.50 13.56
C GLN A 53 7.92 8.37 12.82
N ILE A 54 7.86 8.41 11.48
CA ILE A 54 8.72 9.29 10.68
C ILE A 54 8.44 10.76 11.04
N ILE A 55 7.17 11.16 11.12
CA ILE A 55 6.79 12.53 11.50
C ILE A 55 7.33 12.88 12.89
N ASP A 56 7.23 11.95 13.85
CA ASP A 56 7.81 12.14 15.18
C ASP A 56 9.33 12.36 15.12
N LYS A 57 10.03 11.59 14.30
CA LYS A 57 11.47 11.76 14.08
C LYS A 57 11.83 13.04 13.34
N GLU A 58 10.98 13.52 12.44
CA GLU A 58 11.15 14.83 11.79
C GLU A 58 11.00 15.98 12.80
N VAL A 59 10.12 15.85 13.80
CA VAL A 59 10.02 16.81 14.90
C VAL A 59 11.24 16.74 15.81
N GLU A 60 11.65 15.55 16.22
CA GLU A 60 12.86 15.36 17.05
C GLU A 60 14.12 15.93 16.37
N ALA A 61 14.21 15.80 15.04
CA ALA A 61 15.30 16.34 14.25
C ALA A 61 15.20 17.86 14.00
N GLY A 62 14.12 18.51 14.44
CA GLY A 62 13.86 19.94 14.21
C GLY A 62 13.54 20.30 12.76
N ILE A 63 13.26 19.30 11.91
CA ILE A 63 12.86 19.48 10.50
C ILE A 63 11.41 19.98 10.45
N LEU A 64 10.58 19.48 11.35
CA LEU A 64 9.15 19.76 11.41
C LEU A 64 8.75 20.34 12.77
N ASP A 65 7.86 21.33 12.75
CA ASP A 65 7.28 21.88 13.98
C ASP A 65 6.19 20.96 14.54
N GLN A 66 6.07 20.90 15.87
CA GLN A 66 5.07 20.09 16.58
C GLN A 66 3.64 20.38 16.09
N THR A 67 3.29 21.66 15.92
CA THR A 67 1.96 22.07 15.46
C THR A 67 1.67 21.59 14.03
N LYS A 68 2.70 21.57 13.19
CA LYS A 68 2.59 21.07 11.81
C LYS A 68 2.50 19.54 11.81
N ALA A 69 3.28 18.86 12.64
CA ALA A 69 3.23 17.41 12.81
C ALA A 69 1.84 16.93 13.22
N GLU A 70 1.21 17.59 14.19
CA GLU A 70 -0.15 17.25 14.61
C GLU A 70 -1.18 17.42 13.47
N LYS A 71 -1.09 18.51 12.72
CA LYS A 71 -1.96 18.72 11.53
C LYS A 71 -1.77 17.62 10.50
N ILE A 72 -0.53 17.21 10.24
CA ILE A 72 -0.24 16.14 9.28
C ILE A 72 -0.77 14.79 9.78
N LYS A 73 -0.56 14.46 11.06
CA LYS A 73 -1.07 13.22 11.66
C LYS A 73 -2.60 13.14 11.61
N ASN A 74 -3.30 14.25 11.89
CA ASN A 74 -4.75 14.31 11.80
C ASN A 74 -5.24 14.07 10.35
N ALA A 75 -4.63 14.75 9.37
CA ALA A 75 -4.96 14.55 7.96
C ALA A 75 -4.65 13.11 7.48
N MET A 76 -3.58 12.51 7.99
CA MET A 76 -3.25 11.11 7.73
C MET A 76 -4.30 10.15 8.30
N GLN A 77 -4.80 10.42 9.51
CA GLN A 77 -5.84 9.59 10.13
C GLN A 77 -7.14 9.62 9.33
N GLU A 78 -7.58 10.80 8.88
CA GLU A 78 -8.75 10.92 8.00
C GLU A 78 -8.55 10.17 6.68
N ARG A 79 -7.35 10.26 6.09
CA ARG A 79 -7.01 9.53 4.87
C ARG A 79 -6.99 8.02 5.10
N GLN A 80 -6.45 7.56 6.22
CA GLN A 80 -6.38 6.14 6.57
C GLN A 80 -7.78 5.55 6.71
N GLN A 81 -8.72 6.26 7.34
CA GLN A 81 -10.12 5.83 7.42
C GLN A 81 -10.77 5.66 6.04
N ARG A 82 -10.51 6.59 5.11
CA ARG A 82 -11.02 6.47 3.72
C ARG A 82 -10.42 5.28 2.99
N ILE A 83 -9.13 5.03 3.18
CA ILE A 83 -8.45 3.86 2.60
C ILE A 83 -9.07 2.58 3.13
N GLU A 84 -9.29 2.47 4.44
CA GLU A 84 -9.89 1.29 5.05
C GLU A 84 -11.33 1.06 4.54
N GLN A 85 -12.13 2.13 4.39
CA GLN A 85 -13.46 2.04 3.79
C GLN A 85 -13.43 1.58 2.33
N ASP A 86 -12.50 2.10 1.53
CA ASP A 86 -12.33 1.69 0.12
C ASP A 86 -11.89 0.21 0.04
N ILE A 87 -11.02 -0.25 0.95
CA ILE A 87 -10.61 -1.65 1.04
C ILE A 87 -11.79 -2.54 1.44
N ASP A 88 -12.56 -2.15 2.45
CA ASP A 88 -13.73 -2.93 2.91
C ASP A 88 -14.80 -3.06 1.82
N LYS A 89 -14.88 -2.11 0.88
CA LYS A 89 -15.75 -2.17 -0.31
C LYS A 89 -15.13 -2.91 -1.50
N GLY A 90 -13.86 -3.26 -1.44
CA GLY A 90 -13.11 -3.79 -2.59
C GLY A 90 -12.81 -2.75 -3.69
N GLU A 91 -12.95 -1.46 -3.38
CA GLU A 91 -12.73 -0.31 -4.28
C GLU A 91 -11.31 0.29 -4.12
N PHE A 92 -10.40 -0.44 -3.47
CA PHE A 92 -9.03 0.01 -3.28
C PHE A 92 -8.23 -0.10 -4.58
N HIS A 93 -7.86 1.04 -5.15
CA HIS A 93 -7.11 1.14 -6.42
C HIS A 93 -5.63 1.51 -6.25
N GLY A 94 -5.07 1.32 -5.04
CA GLY A 94 -3.65 1.56 -4.76
C GLY A 94 -3.27 3.02 -4.54
N PHE A 95 -1.95 3.28 -4.51
CA PHE A 95 -1.35 4.58 -4.19
C PHE A 95 -1.17 5.45 -5.44
N GLY A 96 -2.27 5.79 -6.11
CA GLY A 96 -2.28 6.68 -7.27
C GLY A 96 -3.17 7.91 -7.05
N HIS A 97 -2.98 8.94 -7.86
CA HIS A 97 -3.98 10.01 -7.97
C HIS A 97 -5.29 9.36 -8.44
N LYS A 98 -6.33 9.33 -7.60
CA LYS A 98 -7.70 9.18 -8.14
C LYS A 98 -7.81 10.29 -9.18
N LYS A 99 -7.97 9.95 -10.46
CA LYS A 99 -8.17 10.94 -11.53
C LYS A 99 -9.24 11.88 -11.02
N GLY A 100 -8.83 13.10 -10.68
CA GLY A 100 -9.72 14.10 -10.14
C GLY A 100 -10.90 14.21 -11.10
N CYS A 101 -12.11 14.00 -10.59
CA CYS A 101 -13.28 14.59 -11.23
C CYS A 101 -12.92 16.04 -11.47
N GLY A 102 -12.82 16.42 -12.74
CA GLY A 102 -12.38 17.74 -13.16
C GLY A 102 -13.12 18.80 -12.35
N ARG A 103 -12.37 19.76 -11.82
CA ARG A 103 -12.95 21.03 -11.40
C ARG A 103 -13.72 21.56 -12.60
N LYS A 104 -15.05 21.42 -12.61
CA LYS A 104 -15.89 22.28 -13.43
C LYS A 104 -15.59 23.69 -12.92
N THR A 105 -14.89 24.48 -13.72
CA THR A 105 -14.87 25.92 -13.53
C THR A 105 -16.31 26.38 -13.69
N SER A 106 -16.98 26.70 -12.58
CA SER A 106 -18.22 27.47 -12.62
C SER A 106 -17.84 28.85 -13.14
N ASN A 107 -17.97 29.03 -14.45
CA ASN A 107 -17.86 30.34 -15.09
C ASN A 107 -19.14 31.12 -14.73
N ALA A 108 -19.17 31.62 -13.49
CA ALA A 108 -20.18 32.55 -13.01
C ALA A 108 -19.61 33.95 -13.07
N GLN A 109 -19.64 34.57 -14.26
CA GLN A 109 -19.76 36.02 -14.41
C GLN A 109 -19.99 36.35 -15.88
N LYS A 110 -21.26 36.58 -16.24
CA LYS A 110 -21.61 37.63 -17.20
C LYS A 110 -22.83 38.35 -16.65
N THR A 111 -22.54 39.38 -15.86
CA THR A 111 -23.42 40.52 -15.65
C THR A 111 -23.33 41.39 -16.90
N GLU A 112 -24.46 41.59 -17.57
CA GLU A 112 -24.90 42.83 -18.23
C GLU A 112 -26.40 42.73 -18.51
#